data_AF-A0A847HHU4-F1
#
_entry.id   AF-A0A847HHU4-F1
#
_cell.length_a   1.000
_cell.length_b   1.000
_cell.length_c   1.000
_cell.angle_alpha   90.00
_cell.angle_beta   90.00
_cell.angle_gamma   90.00
#
_symmetry.space_group_name_H-M   'P 1'
#
loop_
_entity.id
_entity.type
_entity.pdbx_description
1 polymer ?
#
loop_
_entity_poly.entity_id
_entity_poly.type
_entity_poly.pdbx_seq_one_letter_code
_entity_poly.pdbx_strand_id
1 'polypeptide(L)'
;MYKRHLGFLFVLCTLVLLGGCSSTSSESRASSWLGGGANDDSTTVYRLTIQTDSQVIGTGQTLPMILKITSFGGVPVNSGTINLTSSNGGSFDGDSETNAKGLARKIFTAGNTAGTTLISASYMDAVATVSVQIQPVSVGVAKVTVFVASEQIKPEQTMPIQIYIADDTGAPLNATDVKLFAAEGGTFATSEGTTSEGWFSTDFTAGAAVGQETITAMSLCQTGSKTISVRN
;
A
#
# COMPACT_ATOMS: atom_id res chain seq x y z
N MET A 1 5.11 27.33 52.92
CA MET A 1 6.12 28.40 53.12
C MET A 1 6.95 28.47 51.84
N TYR A 2 6.54 29.27 50.84
CA TYR A 2 7.05 30.62 50.53
C TYR A 2 5.96 31.36 49.71
N LYS A 3 5.05 32.10 50.37
CA LYS A 3 4.82 33.56 50.31
C LYS A 3 5.41 34.38 49.12
N ARG A 4 4.45 35.05 48.44
CA ARG A 4 4.43 36.43 47.88
C ARG A 4 5.14 36.63 46.52
N HIS A 5 4.63 37.41 45.56
CA HIS A 5 3.92 38.68 45.66
C HIS A 5 2.89 38.92 44.53
N LEU A 6 1.71 39.36 44.96
CA LEU A 6 0.66 40.06 44.24
C LEU A 6 1.15 41.48 43.86
N GLY A 7 0.90 41.93 42.63
CA GLY A 7 1.27 43.26 42.14
C GLY A 7 0.28 43.76 41.08
N PHE A 8 -0.91 44.12 41.55
CA PHE A 8 -1.92 44.88 40.81
C PHE A 8 -1.41 46.33 40.70
N LEU A 9 -1.21 46.86 39.49
CA LEU A 9 -1.00 48.29 39.28
C LEU A 9 -1.94 48.77 38.17
N PHE A 10 -3.08 49.29 38.61
CA PHE A 10 -4.06 49.99 37.81
C PHE A 10 -3.73 51.48 37.94
N VAL A 11 -3.22 52.12 36.88
CA VAL A 11 -3.07 53.58 36.83
C VAL A 11 -4.04 54.12 35.80
N LEU A 12 -5.19 54.55 36.33
CA LEU A 12 -6.15 55.42 35.68
C LEU A 12 -5.75 56.85 36.07
N CYS A 13 -5.37 57.68 35.10
CA CYS A 13 -5.26 59.12 35.29
C CYS A 13 -6.00 59.81 34.16
N THR A 14 -6.98 60.61 34.54
CA THR A 14 -8.02 61.21 33.69
C THR A 14 -7.90 62.73 33.67
N LEU A 15 -8.43 63.35 32.59
CA LEU A 15 -8.83 64.77 32.42
C LEU A 15 -7.69 65.81 32.27
N VAL A 16 -7.73 66.91 31.49
CA VAL A 16 -8.76 67.68 30.73
C VAL A 16 -8.00 68.78 29.94
N LEU A 17 -8.15 68.92 28.61
CA LEU A 17 -9.07 69.79 27.82
C LEU A 17 -8.41 71.06 27.19
N LEU A 18 -8.95 71.37 25.99
CA LEU A 18 -8.92 72.62 25.21
C LEU A 18 -7.63 72.92 24.43
N GLY A 19 -7.65 73.30 23.15
CA GLY A 19 -8.73 73.60 22.21
C GLY A 19 -8.09 74.04 20.88
N GLY A 20 -8.81 73.88 19.77
CA GLY A 20 -8.34 74.29 18.45
C GLY A 20 -9.29 73.85 17.35
N CYS A 21 -10.35 74.62 17.15
CA CYS A 21 -11.25 74.49 16.02
C CYS A 21 -10.64 75.19 14.81
N SER A 22 -10.50 74.50 13.68
CA SER A 22 -10.70 75.10 12.35
C SER A 22 -10.92 74.00 11.31
N SER A 23 -12.07 74.11 10.65
CA SER A 23 -12.51 73.45 9.42
C SER A 23 -11.42 73.29 8.36
N THR A 24 -11.51 72.26 7.50
CA THR A 24 -11.74 72.37 6.03
C THR A 24 -11.66 70.97 5.36
N SER A 25 -12.66 70.71 4.52
CA SER A 25 -12.86 69.71 3.44
C SER A 25 -11.94 68.49 3.27
N SER A 26 -12.61 67.34 3.12
CA SER A 26 -12.40 66.31 2.08
C SER A 26 -11.37 66.68 1.00
N GLU A 27 -10.35 65.84 0.83
CA GLU A 27 -9.81 65.48 -0.48
C GLU A 27 -9.17 64.08 -0.40
N SER A 28 -9.91 63.08 -0.89
CA SER A 28 -9.38 61.78 -1.27
C SER A 28 -8.36 61.99 -2.39
N ARG A 29 -7.08 61.81 -2.10
CA ARG A 29 -6.05 61.75 -3.15
C ARG A 29 -5.91 60.31 -3.61
N ALA A 30 -6.64 59.99 -4.68
CA ALA A 30 -6.19 59.02 -5.64
C ALA A 30 -4.86 59.51 -6.25
N SER A 31 -3.85 58.66 -6.28
CA SER A 31 -2.61 58.92 -7.01
C SER A 31 -2.23 57.64 -7.73
N SER A 32 -2.84 57.47 -8.90
CA SER A 32 -2.24 56.73 -10.01
C SER A 32 -1.24 57.67 -10.70
N TRP A 33 -0.31 57.10 -11.48
CA TRP A 33 0.71 57.74 -12.32
C TRP A 33 2.12 57.81 -11.72
N LEU A 34 2.83 56.68 -11.82
CA LEU A 34 3.96 56.59 -12.76
C LEU A 34 4.25 55.11 -13.03
N GLY A 35 4.06 54.72 -14.29
CA GLY A 35 4.41 53.41 -14.80
C GLY A 35 5.92 53.19 -14.69
N GLY A 36 6.31 52.33 -13.77
CA GLY A 36 7.49 51.49 -13.89
C GLY A 36 6.96 50.06 -13.85
N GLY A 37 7.18 49.30 -14.92
CA GLY A 37 6.78 47.91 -14.97
C GLY A 37 7.43 47.13 -13.83
N ALA A 38 6.68 46.88 -12.77
CA ALA A 38 6.81 45.60 -12.12
C ALA A 38 6.17 44.62 -13.10
N ASN A 39 7.00 43.94 -13.89
CA ASN A 39 6.72 42.53 -14.10
C ASN A 39 6.62 41.98 -12.67
N ASP A 40 5.40 41.89 -12.16
CA ASP A 40 5.11 41.11 -10.96
C ASP A 40 5.30 39.66 -11.38
N ASP A 41 6.56 39.28 -11.50
CA ASP A 41 7.02 37.91 -11.54
C ASP A 41 6.95 37.40 -10.10
N SER A 42 5.78 37.57 -9.45
CA SER A 42 5.46 36.86 -8.22
C SER A 42 5.26 35.41 -8.62
N THR A 43 6.38 34.71 -8.79
CA THR A 43 6.42 33.25 -8.82
C THR A 43 5.81 32.81 -7.50
N THR A 44 4.51 32.52 -7.53
CA THR A 44 3.79 32.03 -6.36
C THR A 44 4.39 30.66 -6.08
N VAL A 45 5.26 30.60 -5.07
CA VAL A 45 5.88 29.34 -4.65
C VAL A 45 4.82 28.53 -3.89
N TYR A 46 4.66 27.27 -4.26
CA TYR A 46 3.72 26.37 -3.60
C TYR A 46 4.41 25.43 -2.62
N ARG A 47 3.65 24.94 -1.65
CA ARG A 47 4.03 23.84 -0.75
C ARG A 47 3.01 22.74 -0.90
N LEU A 48 3.50 21.53 -1.13
CA LEU A 48 2.72 20.32 -1.24
C LEU A 48 3.12 19.36 -0.12
N THR A 49 2.15 18.66 0.45
CA THR A 49 2.38 17.61 1.44
C THR A 49 1.49 16.41 1.15
N ILE A 50 1.97 15.23 1.50
CA ILE A 50 1.24 13.97 1.44
C ILE A 50 1.16 13.42 2.86
N GLN A 51 -0.04 13.05 3.29
CA GLN A 51 -0.29 12.38 4.57
C GLN A 51 -0.97 11.04 4.30
N THR A 52 -0.49 10.00 4.97
CA THR A 52 -1.04 8.64 4.88
C THR A 52 -1.17 8.06 6.29
N ASP A 53 -2.16 7.22 6.51
CA ASP A 53 -2.39 6.58 7.82
C ASP A 53 -1.47 5.36 8.06
N SER A 54 -0.94 4.80 6.97
CA SER A 54 0.05 3.72 6.99
C SER A 54 1.13 3.99 5.94
N GLN A 55 2.31 3.41 6.16
CA GLN A 55 3.39 3.34 5.17
C GLN A 55 3.71 1.88 4.81
N VAL A 56 2.84 0.94 5.21
CA VAL A 56 2.96 -0.49 4.91
C VAL A 56 1.61 -1.02 4.47
N ILE A 57 1.54 -1.62 3.28
CA ILE A 57 0.35 -2.24 2.69
C ILE A 57 0.74 -3.52 1.94
N GLY A 58 -0.21 -4.42 1.68
CA GLY A 58 0.02 -5.59 0.83
C GLY A 58 -0.10 -5.27 -0.66
N THR A 59 0.41 -6.14 -1.53
CA THR A 59 0.13 -6.09 -2.98
C THR A 59 -1.38 -6.11 -3.23
N GLY A 60 -1.87 -5.27 -4.15
CA GLY A 60 -3.30 -5.13 -4.46
C GLY A 60 -4.14 -4.40 -3.39
N GLN A 61 -3.57 -4.05 -2.24
CA GLN A 61 -4.27 -3.32 -1.19
C GLN A 61 -4.27 -1.82 -1.47
N THR A 62 -5.23 -1.12 -0.85
CA THR A 62 -5.40 0.33 -0.99
C THR A 62 -4.80 1.09 0.18
N LEU A 63 -4.34 2.31 -0.10
CA LEU A 63 -3.81 3.26 0.86
C LEU A 63 -4.53 4.60 0.69
N PRO A 64 -5.35 5.03 1.67
CA PRO A 64 -5.91 6.37 1.66
C PRO A 64 -4.82 7.42 1.92
N MET A 65 -4.91 8.52 1.19
CA MET A 65 -3.97 9.63 1.25
C MET A 65 -4.72 10.97 1.30
N ILE A 66 -4.18 11.91 2.05
CA ILE A 66 -4.59 13.31 2.04
C ILE A 66 -3.43 14.14 1.52
N LEU A 67 -3.69 14.88 0.45
CA LEU A 67 -2.75 15.83 -0.11
C LEU A 67 -3.18 17.25 0.25
N LYS A 68 -2.22 18.10 0.56
CA LYS A 68 -2.47 19.51 0.88
C LYS A 68 -1.55 20.42 0.08
N ILE A 69 -2.16 21.39 -0.61
CA ILE A 69 -1.48 22.46 -1.32
C ILE A 69 -1.74 23.80 -0.63
N THR A 70 -0.68 24.54 -0.38
CA THR A 70 -0.75 25.94 0.07
C THR A 70 0.25 26.78 -0.70
N SER A 71 -0.04 28.06 -0.96
CA SER A 71 1.00 29.01 -1.34
C SER A 71 2.00 29.22 -0.20
N PHE A 72 3.16 29.81 -0.47
CA PHE A 72 4.17 30.09 0.54
C PHE A 72 3.64 30.95 1.71
N GLY A 73 2.66 31.82 1.44
CA GLY A 73 1.95 32.59 2.47
C GLY A 73 0.96 31.78 3.31
N GLY A 74 0.87 30.46 3.12
CA GLY A 74 -0.04 29.57 3.85
C GLY A 74 -1.49 29.60 3.35
N VAL A 75 -1.76 30.26 2.23
CA VAL A 75 -3.11 30.33 1.65
C VAL A 75 -3.42 29.00 0.96
N PRO A 76 -4.53 28.32 1.30
CA PRO A 76 -4.91 27.09 0.62
C PRO A 76 -5.24 27.31 -0.85
N VAL A 77 -4.82 26.39 -1.71
CA VAL A 77 -5.11 26.45 -3.15
C VAL A 77 -6.40 25.69 -3.44
N ASN A 78 -7.44 26.38 -3.86
CA ASN A 78 -8.68 25.76 -4.33
C ASN A 78 -8.56 25.36 -5.81
N SER A 79 -9.20 24.26 -6.21
CA SER A 79 -9.21 23.75 -7.59
C SER A 79 -7.82 23.48 -8.18
N GLY A 80 -6.87 23.04 -7.34
CA GLY A 80 -5.53 22.65 -7.77
C GLY A 80 -5.47 21.19 -8.22
N THR A 81 -5.08 20.94 -9.47
CA THR A 81 -4.89 19.58 -10.02
C THR A 81 -3.53 19.00 -9.63
N ILE A 82 -3.51 17.95 -8.82
CA ILE A 82 -2.28 17.28 -8.39
C ILE A 82 -1.96 16.12 -9.32
N ASN A 83 -0.75 16.09 -9.86
CA ASN A 83 -0.23 14.96 -10.61
C ASN A 83 0.40 13.95 -9.65
N LEU A 84 0.10 12.66 -9.85
CA LEU A 84 0.60 11.57 -9.02
C LEU A 84 1.30 10.52 -9.86
N THR A 85 2.42 10.02 -9.33
CA THR A 85 3.18 8.91 -9.90
C THR A 85 3.66 7.99 -8.77
N SER A 86 3.94 6.74 -9.12
CA SER A 86 4.55 5.75 -8.24
C SER A 86 5.67 5.03 -8.97
N SER A 87 6.79 4.81 -8.27
CA SER A 87 7.97 4.17 -8.88
C SER A 87 7.79 2.68 -9.16
N ASN A 88 6.86 2.01 -8.48
CA ASN A 88 6.62 0.57 -8.60
C ASN A 88 5.23 0.23 -9.16
N GLY A 89 4.67 1.11 -9.99
CA GLY A 89 3.33 0.95 -10.56
C GLY A 89 2.20 1.10 -9.53
N GLY A 90 1.01 0.62 -9.88
CA GLY A 90 -0.24 0.85 -9.13
C GLY A 90 -1.15 1.86 -9.82
N SER A 91 -2.22 2.26 -9.14
CA SER A 91 -3.19 3.24 -9.65
C SER A 91 -3.62 4.22 -8.58
N PHE A 92 -4.13 5.37 -9.02
CA PHE A 92 -4.64 6.43 -8.14
C PHE A 92 -6.09 6.74 -8.50
N ASP A 93 -6.93 6.83 -7.48
CA ASP A 93 -8.33 7.24 -7.59
C ASP A 93 -8.66 8.35 -6.56
N GLY A 94 -9.83 8.96 -6.66
CA GLY A 94 -10.31 10.03 -5.79
C GLY A 94 -10.34 11.41 -6.45
N ASP A 95 -10.29 12.45 -5.63
CA ASP A 95 -10.56 13.84 -6.04
C ASP A 95 -9.64 14.29 -7.18
N SER A 96 -10.19 14.89 -8.24
CA SER A 96 -9.38 15.45 -9.35
C SER A 96 -8.66 16.74 -8.98
N GLU A 97 -9.21 17.49 -8.03
CA GLU A 97 -8.72 18.81 -7.61
C GLU A 97 -8.82 18.99 -6.10
N THR A 98 -8.06 19.95 -5.56
CA THR A 98 -8.19 20.38 -4.16
C THR A 98 -9.48 21.18 -3.91
N ASN A 99 -10.04 21.04 -2.72
CA ASN A 99 -11.16 21.86 -2.25
C ASN A 99 -10.72 23.23 -1.69
N ALA A 100 -11.66 24.02 -1.18
CA ALA A 100 -11.40 25.36 -0.63
C ALA A 100 -10.43 25.41 0.56
N LYS A 101 -10.13 24.27 1.19
CA LYS A 101 -9.11 24.13 2.25
C LYS A 101 -7.75 23.66 1.72
N GLY A 102 -7.58 23.59 0.39
CA GLY A 102 -6.37 23.13 -0.25
C GLY A 102 -6.14 21.63 -0.14
N LEU A 103 -7.19 20.85 0.14
CA LEU A 103 -7.08 19.41 0.38
C LEU A 103 -7.65 18.61 -0.78
N ALA A 104 -6.97 17.54 -1.17
CA ALA A 104 -7.47 16.51 -2.08
C ALA A 104 -7.34 15.14 -1.42
N ARG A 105 -8.39 14.32 -1.48
CA ARG A 105 -8.38 12.93 -1.01
C ARG A 105 -8.06 12.01 -2.19
N LYS A 106 -7.09 11.13 -1.98
CA LYS A 106 -6.67 10.15 -2.98
C LYS A 106 -6.60 8.77 -2.37
N ILE A 107 -6.80 7.76 -3.20
CA ILE A 107 -6.62 6.37 -2.84
C ILE A 107 -5.56 5.81 -3.79
N PHE A 108 -4.46 5.31 -3.24
CA PHE A 108 -3.46 4.57 -4.00
C PHE A 108 -3.74 3.09 -3.89
N THR A 109 -3.83 2.38 -5.01
CA THR A 109 -3.92 0.91 -5.05
C THR A 109 -2.57 0.35 -5.45
N ALA A 110 -1.94 -0.44 -4.57
CA ALA A 110 -0.66 -1.07 -4.85
C ALA A 110 -0.77 -2.05 -6.02
N GLY A 111 0.26 -2.09 -6.87
CA GLY A 111 0.39 -3.14 -7.88
C GLY A 111 0.70 -4.51 -7.28
N ASN A 112 1.01 -5.47 -8.14
CA ASN A 112 1.34 -6.85 -7.75
C ASN A 112 2.83 -7.06 -7.42
N THR A 113 3.65 -6.00 -7.50
CA THR A 113 5.08 -6.06 -7.24
C THR A 113 5.37 -5.63 -5.80
N ALA A 114 5.90 -6.55 -4.98
CA ALA A 114 6.38 -6.23 -3.64
C ALA A 114 7.65 -5.36 -3.69
N GLY A 115 7.93 -4.66 -2.59
CA GLY A 115 9.09 -3.79 -2.41
C GLY A 115 8.72 -2.37 -2.02
N THR A 116 9.70 -1.49 -1.99
CA THR A 116 9.47 -0.07 -1.71
C THR A 116 8.95 0.65 -2.94
N THR A 117 7.83 1.36 -2.80
CA THR A 117 7.35 2.31 -3.81
C THR A 117 7.52 3.74 -3.29
N LEU A 118 7.99 4.63 -4.16
CA LEU A 118 8.02 6.07 -3.90
C LEU A 118 6.82 6.70 -4.62
N ILE A 119 5.85 7.20 -3.85
CA ILE A 119 4.75 7.97 -4.39
C ILE A 119 5.20 9.43 -4.46
N SER A 120 5.13 10.01 -5.65
CA SER A 120 5.48 11.41 -5.88
C SER A 120 4.24 12.18 -6.34
N ALA A 121 3.96 13.28 -5.65
CA ALA A 121 2.93 14.23 -6.00
C ALA A 121 3.57 15.53 -6.48
N SER A 122 3.01 16.14 -7.52
CA SER A 122 3.46 17.45 -8.00
C SER A 122 2.30 18.39 -8.34
N TYR A 123 2.54 19.67 -8.07
CA TYR A 123 1.68 20.78 -8.46
C TYR A 123 2.56 21.97 -8.79
N MET A 124 2.60 22.39 -10.06
CA MET A 124 3.51 23.42 -10.56
C MET A 124 4.97 23.13 -10.16
N ASP A 125 5.57 23.99 -9.32
CA ASP A 125 6.94 23.88 -8.81
C ASP A 125 7.05 23.05 -7.51
N ALA A 126 5.93 22.73 -6.86
CA ALA A 126 5.92 21.98 -5.61
C ALA A 126 5.91 20.48 -5.87
N VAL A 127 6.80 19.76 -5.18
CA VAL A 127 6.88 18.30 -5.18
C VAL A 127 6.86 17.80 -3.75
N ALA A 128 6.15 16.69 -3.53
CA ALA A 128 6.16 15.95 -2.27
C ALA A 128 6.28 14.46 -2.54
N THR A 129 6.93 13.75 -1.64
CA THR A 129 7.13 12.30 -1.76
C THR A 129 6.83 11.57 -0.47
N VAL A 130 6.30 10.35 -0.58
CA VAL A 130 6.18 9.42 0.54
C VAL A 130 6.63 8.03 0.09
N SER A 131 7.43 7.37 0.93
CA SER A 131 7.80 5.96 0.72
C SER A 131 6.79 5.06 1.39
N VAL A 132 6.34 4.05 0.65
CA VAL A 132 5.42 3.01 1.12
C VAL A 132 6.07 1.65 0.87
N GLN A 133 6.09 0.80 1.89
CA GLN A 133 6.49 -0.60 1.76
C GLN A 133 5.29 -1.42 1.29
N ILE A 134 5.40 -1.99 0.09
CA ILE A 134 4.47 -2.98 -0.44
C ILE A 134 4.99 -4.35 -0.02
N GLN A 135 4.32 -4.95 0.95
CA GLN A 135 4.61 -6.33 1.33
C GLN A 135 3.99 -7.27 0.29
N PRO A 136 4.67 -8.39 -0.03
CA PRO A 136 3.98 -9.44 -0.76
C PRO A 136 2.73 -9.84 0.03
N VAL A 137 1.65 -10.18 -0.66
CA VAL A 137 0.55 -10.89 0.02
C VAL A 137 1.18 -12.13 0.66
N SER A 138 1.17 -12.17 1.99
CA SER A 138 1.59 -13.36 2.74
C SER A 138 0.48 -14.38 2.56
N VAL A 139 0.54 -15.11 1.47
CA VAL A 139 -0.27 -16.30 1.30
C VAL A 139 0.35 -17.36 2.21
N GLY A 140 -0.17 -17.51 3.42
CA GLY A 140 0.10 -18.72 4.19
C GLY A 140 -0.46 -19.90 3.39
N VAL A 141 0.37 -20.90 3.09
CA VAL A 141 -0.18 -22.21 2.69
C VAL A 141 -0.77 -22.82 3.94
N ALA A 142 -2.10 -22.94 4.02
CA ALA A 142 -2.72 -23.69 5.12
C ALA A 142 -2.56 -25.18 4.90
N LYS A 143 -2.68 -25.61 3.64
CA LYS A 143 -3.03 -26.98 3.35
C LYS A 143 -2.41 -27.46 2.06
N VAL A 144 -1.57 -28.48 2.20
CA VAL A 144 -1.14 -29.35 1.10
C VAL A 144 -1.89 -30.68 1.27
N THR A 145 -2.66 -31.08 0.27
CA THR A 145 -3.43 -32.34 0.30
C THR A 145 -3.03 -33.22 -0.86
N VAL A 146 -2.72 -34.50 -0.58
CA VAL A 146 -2.37 -35.50 -1.59
C VAL A 146 -3.58 -36.41 -1.84
N PHE A 147 -4.06 -36.42 -3.08
CA PHE A 147 -5.09 -37.31 -3.58
C PHE A 147 -4.46 -38.38 -4.45
N VAL A 148 -4.87 -39.62 -4.23
CA VAL A 148 -4.43 -40.79 -4.99
C VAL A 148 -5.65 -41.42 -5.64
N ALA A 149 -5.51 -41.91 -6.87
CA ALA A 149 -6.61 -42.58 -7.57
C ALA A 149 -7.05 -43.88 -6.88
N SER A 150 -6.15 -44.52 -6.15
CA SER A 150 -6.41 -45.70 -5.32
C SER A 150 -5.53 -45.70 -4.09
N GLU A 151 -6.05 -46.15 -2.96
CA GLU A 151 -5.26 -46.38 -1.74
C GLU A 151 -4.49 -47.71 -1.78
N GLN A 152 -4.67 -48.47 -2.85
CA GLN A 152 -4.03 -49.76 -3.07
C GLN A 152 -3.51 -49.86 -4.49
N ILE A 153 -2.26 -50.29 -4.63
CA ILE A 153 -1.61 -50.44 -5.92
C ILE A 153 -0.76 -51.72 -5.91
N LYS A 154 -0.59 -52.32 -7.07
CA LYS A 154 0.33 -53.47 -7.22
C LYS A 154 1.77 -52.97 -7.32
N PRO A 155 2.77 -53.80 -6.98
CA PRO A 155 4.16 -53.48 -7.24
C PRO A 155 4.37 -53.06 -8.71
N GLU A 156 5.21 -52.05 -8.93
CA GLU A 156 5.59 -51.53 -10.25
C GLU A 156 4.44 -50.99 -11.11
N GLN A 157 3.24 -50.83 -10.54
CA GLN A 157 2.14 -50.19 -11.24
C GLN A 157 2.11 -48.69 -11.05
N THR A 158 1.54 -48.04 -12.05
CA THR A 158 1.39 -46.58 -12.12
C THR A 158 -0.06 -46.19 -11.86
N MET A 159 -0.25 -45.11 -11.10
CA MET A 159 -1.56 -44.48 -10.91
C MET A 159 -1.42 -42.95 -10.95
N PRO A 160 -2.48 -42.24 -11.38
CA PRO A 160 -2.49 -40.79 -11.29
C PRO A 160 -2.66 -40.34 -9.85
N ILE A 161 -1.98 -39.25 -9.50
CA ILE A 161 -2.10 -38.54 -8.23
C ILE A 161 -2.32 -37.05 -8.47
N GLN A 162 -2.96 -36.39 -7.51
CA GLN A 162 -3.23 -34.95 -7.57
C GLN A 162 -2.90 -34.31 -6.23
N ILE A 163 -2.28 -33.15 -6.29
CA ILE A 163 -1.90 -32.34 -5.14
C ILE A 163 -2.75 -31.08 -5.20
N TYR A 164 -3.45 -30.80 -4.10
CA TYR A 164 -4.20 -29.57 -3.92
C TYR A 164 -3.53 -28.67 -2.90
N ILE A 165 -3.35 -27.41 -3.25
CA ILE A 165 -2.79 -26.38 -2.39
C ILE A 165 -3.79 -25.24 -2.25
N ALA A 166 -4.09 -24.89 -1.01
CA ALA A 166 -4.94 -23.78 -0.66
C ALA A 166 -4.36 -22.94 0.49
N ASP A 167 -4.73 -21.67 0.53
CA ASP A 167 -4.43 -20.78 1.65
C ASP A 167 -5.33 -21.04 2.87
N ASP A 168 -5.07 -20.29 3.95
CA ASP A 168 -5.80 -20.40 5.23
C ASP A 168 -7.32 -20.14 5.12
N THR A 169 -7.76 -19.52 4.02
CA THR A 169 -9.17 -19.27 3.73
C THR A 169 -9.81 -20.39 2.91
N GLY A 170 -9.00 -21.35 2.43
CA GLY A 170 -9.42 -22.41 1.53
C GLY A 170 -9.42 -21.99 0.05
N ALA A 171 -8.87 -20.83 -0.30
CA ALA A 171 -8.75 -20.40 -1.68
C ALA A 171 -7.59 -21.13 -2.37
N PRO A 172 -7.78 -21.62 -3.62
CA PRO A 172 -6.74 -22.34 -4.35
C PRO A 172 -5.54 -21.44 -4.68
N LEU A 173 -4.34 -21.97 -4.56
CA LEU A 173 -3.10 -21.24 -4.86
C LEU A 173 -2.52 -21.62 -6.21
N ASN A 174 -2.29 -20.61 -7.04
CA ASN A 174 -1.79 -20.76 -8.41
C ASN A 174 -0.30 -20.44 -8.50
N ALA A 175 0.36 -20.98 -9.53
CA ALA A 175 1.78 -20.79 -9.78
C ALA A 175 2.65 -21.06 -8.54
N THR A 176 2.21 -22.00 -7.71
CA THR A 176 2.87 -22.35 -6.45
C THR A 176 3.69 -23.62 -6.65
N ASP A 177 4.96 -23.59 -6.27
CA ASP A 177 5.88 -24.72 -6.42
C ASP A 177 5.45 -25.92 -5.57
N VAL A 178 5.51 -27.11 -6.16
CA VAL A 178 5.25 -28.41 -5.53
C VAL A 178 6.49 -29.27 -5.68
N LYS A 179 6.89 -29.94 -4.60
CA LYS A 179 7.92 -30.99 -4.61
C LYS A 179 7.36 -32.28 -4.00
N LEU A 180 7.63 -33.39 -4.66
CA LEU A 180 7.14 -34.71 -4.28
C LEU A 180 8.27 -35.63 -3.81
N PHE A 181 7.95 -36.44 -2.82
CA PHE A 181 8.83 -37.43 -2.22
C PHE A 181 8.06 -38.73 -1.99
N ALA A 182 8.70 -39.86 -2.26
CA ALA A 182 8.23 -41.19 -1.92
C ALA A 182 9.28 -41.84 -1.01
N ALA A 183 8.83 -42.60 0.00
CA ALA A 183 9.69 -43.14 1.04
C ALA A 183 10.28 -44.51 0.66
N GLU A 184 9.53 -45.36 -0.05
CA GLU A 184 9.83 -46.79 -0.24
C GLU A 184 10.18 -47.15 -1.70
N GLY A 185 10.85 -46.22 -2.40
CA GLY A 185 11.38 -46.45 -3.74
C GLY A 185 10.38 -46.25 -4.88
N GLY A 186 9.18 -45.77 -4.59
CA GLY A 186 8.27 -45.25 -5.62
C GLY A 186 8.87 -44.05 -6.38
N THR A 187 8.39 -43.83 -7.59
CA THR A 187 8.87 -42.76 -8.48
C THR A 187 7.70 -41.94 -9.04
N PHE A 188 7.99 -40.72 -9.48
CA PHE A 188 7.01 -39.84 -10.11
C PHE A 188 7.40 -39.56 -11.56
N ALA A 189 6.42 -39.46 -12.46
CA ALA A 189 6.67 -38.97 -13.81
C ALA A 189 7.25 -37.55 -13.80
N THR A 190 6.75 -36.71 -12.88
CA THR A 190 7.33 -35.41 -12.53
C THR A 190 7.32 -35.24 -11.01
N SER A 191 8.49 -35.10 -10.40
CA SER A 191 8.62 -34.91 -8.95
C SER A 191 8.50 -33.45 -8.51
N GLU A 192 8.46 -32.51 -9.46
CA GLU A 192 8.28 -31.09 -9.18
C GLU A 192 7.48 -30.38 -10.28
N GLY A 193 6.87 -29.26 -9.93
CA GLY A 193 6.09 -28.42 -10.85
C GLY A 193 5.35 -27.30 -10.13
N THR A 194 4.45 -26.63 -10.83
CA THR A 194 3.65 -25.52 -10.28
C THR A 194 2.16 -25.82 -10.39
N THR A 195 1.37 -25.31 -9.44
CA THR A 195 -0.08 -25.44 -9.46
C THR A 195 -0.79 -24.57 -10.51
N SER A 196 -1.91 -25.09 -11.02
CA SER A 196 -2.91 -24.34 -11.78
C SER A 196 -4.28 -24.58 -11.14
N GLU A 197 -5.01 -23.51 -10.83
CA GLU A 197 -6.25 -23.55 -10.04
C GLU A 197 -6.12 -24.30 -8.70
N GLY A 198 -4.94 -24.19 -8.05
CA GLY A 198 -4.64 -24.94 -6.81
C GLY A 198 -4.17 -26.37 -7.03
N TRP A 199 -4.20 -26.88 -8.26
CA TRP A 199 -3.92 -28.29 -8.56
C TRP A 199 -2.58 -28.49 -9.26
N PHE A 200 -1.87 -29.53 -8.84
CA PHE A 200 -0.75 -30.13 -9.56
C PHE A 200 -1.04 -31.61 -9.75
N SER A 201 -0.88 -32.14 -10.96
CA SER A 201 -1.17 -33.55 -11.28
C SER A 201 0.07 -34.22 -11.86
N THR A 202 0.31 -35.47 -11.47
CA THR A 202 1.39 -36.30 -12.00
C THR A 202 1.01 -37.77 -11.84
N ASP A 203 1.83 -38.66 -12.40
CA ASP A 203 1.71 -40.09 -12.21
C ASP A 203 2.73 -40.59 -11.18
N PHE A 204 2.28 -41.48 -10.30
CA PHE A 204 3.11 -42.17 -9.33
C PHE A 204 3.22 -43.65 -9.71
N THR A 205 4.45 -44.17 -9.72
CA THR A 205 4.74 -45.60 -9.92
C THR A 205 5.28 -46.21 -8.63
N ALA A 206 4.59 -47.24 -8.13
CA ALA A 206 4.98 -47.94 -6.91
C ALA A 206 6.31 -48.69 -7.08
N GLY A 207 7.07 -48.79 -5.99
CA GLY A 207 8.26 -49.64 -5.95
C GLY A 207 7.94 -51.14 -6.10
N ALA A 208 8.98 -51.96 -6.23
CA ALA A 208 8.84 -53.42 -6.34
C ALA A 208 8.48 -54.12 -5.01
N ALA A 209 8.71 -53.45 -3.87
CA ALA A 209 8.44 -54.01 -2.55
C ALA A 209 6.95 -53.89 -2.18
N VAL A 210 6.39 -54.98 -1.65
CA VAL A 210 5.07 -54.95 -1.01
C VAL A 210 5.17 -54.31 0.38
N GLY A 211 4.16 -53.56 0.79
CA GLY A 211 4.18 -52.85 2.07
C GLY A 211 3.27 -51.63 2.10
N GLN A 212 3.64 -50.66 2.93
CA GLN A 212 3.07 -49.32 2.91
C GLN A 212 4.04 -48.37 2.21
N GLU A 213 3.51 -47.42 1.47
CA GLU A 213 4.28 -46.36 0.82
C GLU A 213 3.67 -45.02 1.20
N THR A 214 4.50 -44.03 1.53
CA THR A 214 4.06 -42.69 1.90
C THR A 214 4.49 -41.70 0.84
N ILE A 215 3.49 -41.14 0.14
CA ILE A 215 3.68 -40.04 -0.80
C ILE A 215 3.57 -38.75 -0.01
N THR A 216 4.60 -37.90 -0.10
CA THR A 216 4.65 -36.59 0.55
C THR A 216 4.80 -35.50 -0.49
N ALA A 217 3.96 -34.48 -0.40
CA ALA A 217 4.05 -33.25 -1.15
C ALA A 217 4.49 -32.11 -0.22
N MET A 218 5.41 -31.28 -0.70
CA MET A 218 5.90 -30.10 -0.01
C MET A 218 5.66 -28.86 -0.87
N SER A 219 5.18 -27.79 -0.25
CA SER A 219 5.02 -26.48 -0.89
C SER A 219 5.09 -25.37 0.14
N LEU A 220 5.84 -24.30 -0.16
CA LEU A 220 6.05 -23.15 0.75
C LEU A 220 6.33 -23.56 2.21
N CYS A 221 7.19 -24.57 2.38
CA CYS A 221 7.58 -25.16 3.67
C CYS A 221 6.48 -25.91 4.45
N GLN A 222 5.31 -26.12 3.85
CA GLN A 222 4.26 -26.99 4.39
C GLN A 222 4.29 -28.36 3.70
N THR A 223 3.83 -29.38 4.42
CA THR A 223 3.80 -30.76 3.92
C THR A 223 2.41 -31.37 4.02
N GLY A 224 2.03 -32.13 2.99
CA GLY A 224 0.87 -33.01 2.99
C GLY A 224 1.29 -34.41 2.59
N SER A 225 0.75 -35.43 3.24
CA SER A 225 1.13 -36.82 2.95
C SER A 225 -0.09 -37.73 2.82
N LYS A 226 0.06 -38.77 2.00
CA LYS A 226 -0.90 -39.86 1.86
C LYS A 226 -0.14 -41.18 1.92
N THR A 227 -0.58 -42.08 2.79
CA THR A 227 -0.09 -43.46 2.84
C THR A 227 -1.01 -44.36 2.04
N ILE A 228 -0.42 -45.22 1.21
CA ILE A 228 -1.09 -46.23 0.39
C ILE A 228 -0.52 -47.62 0.73
N SER A 229 -1.21 -48.67 0.29
CA SER A 229 -0.73 -50.05 0.40
C SER A 229 -0.27 -50.59 -0.96
N VAL A 230 0.94 -51.12 -1.01
CA VAL A 230 1.50 -51.85 -2.15
C VAL A 230 1.30 -53.35 -1.91
N ARG A 231 0.45 -54.01 -2.70
CA ARG A 231 0.10 -55.43 -2.53
C ARG A 231 -0.36 -56.09 -3.84
N ASN A 232 -0.16 -57.41 -3.93
CA ASN A 232 -0.51 -58.22 -5.10
C ASN A 232 -2.02 -58.42 -5.32
#